data_AF-A0A959E0L6-F1
#
_entry.id   AF-A0A959E0L6-F1
#
_cell.length_a   1.000
_cell.length_b   1.000
_cell.length_c   1.000
_cell.angle_alpha   90.00
_cell.angle_beta   90.00
_cell.angle_gamma   90.00
#
_symmetry.space_group_name_H-M   'P 1'
#
loop_
_entity.id
_entity.type
_entity.pdbx_description
1 polymer ?
#
loop_
_entity_poly.entity_id
_entity_poly.type
_entity_poly.pdbx_seq_one_letter_code
_entity_poly.pdbx_strand_id
1 'polypeptide(L)'
;QASWLTVGKAVAQICLQAGANDFGSIMIEENVVSAAGARFRFTSNGIQDAIREAGFQPQLRNQQYEFRELPEEIEQQQLDRKALMVD
;
A
#
# COMPACT_ATOMS: atom_id res chain seq x y z
N GLN A 1 4.79 -3.34 -11.05
CA GLN A 1 3.88 -2.87 -10.00
C GLN A 1 2.88 -3.97 -9.65
N ALA A 2 2.59 -4.17 -8.37
CA ALA A 2 1.57 -5.07 -7.83
C ALA A 2 0.45 -4.23 -7.21
N SER A 3 -0.79 -4.40 -7.68
CA SER A 3 -1.94 -3.64 -7.15
C SER A 3 -2.55 -4.33 -5.94
N TRP A 4 -2.06 -4.03 -4.74
CA TRP A 4 -2.60 -4.58 -3.48
C TRP A 4 -4.11 -4.35 -3.32
N LEU A 5 -4.64 -3.25 -3.85
CA LEU A 5 -6.07 -2.90 -3.82
C LEU A 5 -6.94 -3.93 -4.57
N THR A 6 -6.41 -4.51 -5.63
CA THR A 6 -7.15 -5.45 -6.50
C THR A 6 -6.94 -6.89 -6.06
N VAL A 7 -5.69 -7.27 -5.73
CA VAL A 7 -5.33 -8.67 -5.52
C VAL A 7 -5.11 -9.03 -4.04
N GLY A 8 -5.03 -8.04 -3.16
CA GLY A 8 -4.78 -8.22 -1.74
C GLY A 8 -3.31 -8.46 -1.39
N LYS A 9 -3.01 -8.45 -0.09
CA LYS A 9 -1.65 -8.55 0.47
C LYS A 9 -0.88 -9.75 -0.07
N ALA A 10 -1.44 -10.95 0.10
CA ALA A 10 -0.71 -12.20 -0.18
C ALA A 10 -0.31 -12.30 -1.66
N VAL A 11 -1.22 -11.99 -2.58
CA VAL A 11 -0.92 -12.04 -4.02
C VAL A 11 0.05 -10.92 -4.41
N ALA A 12 -0.10 -9.71 -3.86
CA ALA A 12 0.85 -8.62 -4.11
C ALA A 12 2.28 -8.96 -3.62
N GLN A 13 2.43 -9.66 -2.49
CA GLN A 13 3.73 -10.13 -2.00
C GLN A 13 4.35 -11.18 -2.94
N ILE A 14 3.54 -12.11 -3.48
CA ILE A 14 4.01 -13.05 -4.51
C ILE A 14 4.49 -12.29 -5.75
N CYS A 15 3.77 -11.25 -6.17
CA CYS A 15 4.19 -10.44 -7.31
C CYS A 15 5.57 -9.79 -7.11
N LEU A 16 5.94 -9.39 -5.87
CA LEU A 16 7.28 -8.88 -5.60
C LEU A 16 8.37 -9.93 -5.89
N GLN A 17 8.12 -11.17 -5.46
CA GLN A 17 9.00 -12.31 -5.74
C GLN A 17 9.02 -12.69 -7.23
N ALA A 18 7.98 -12.32 -7.98
CA ALA A 18 7.86 -12.54 -9.42
C ALA A 18 8.35 -11.36 -10.28
N GLY A 19 9.10 -10.41 -9.70
CA GLY A 19 9.76 -9.32 -10.43
C GLY A 19 9.05 -7.97 -10.36
N ALA A 20 7.93 -7.85 -9.64
CA ALA A 20 7.39 -6.52 -9.32
C ALA A 20 8.30 -5.82 -8.30
N ASN A 21 8.53 -4.53 -8.49
CA ASN A 21 9.37 -3.69 -7.62
C ASN A 21 8.58 -2.54 -6.96
N ASP A 22 7.26 -2.57 -7.08
CA ASP A 22 6.37 -1.51 -6.64
C ASP A 22 5.11 -2.16 -6.11
N PHE A 23 4.79 -1.92 -4.85
CA PHE A 23 3.67 -2.55 -4.17
C PHE A 23 2.35 -1.79 -4.37
N GLY A 24 2.33 -0.70 -5.15
CA GLY A 24 1.17 0.18 -5.28
C GLY A 24 1.17 1.31 -4.23
N SER A 25 0.39 2.37 -4.48
CA SER A 25 0.26 3.50 -3.57
C SER A 25 -0.98 3.37 -2.68
N ILE A 26 -1.11 4.30 -1.74
CA ILE A 26 -2.37 4.52 -1.01
C ILE A 26 -3.21 5.54 -1.77
N MET A 27 -4.52 5.37 -1.66
CA MET A 27 -5.50 6.29 -2.24
C MET A 27 -5.89 7.31 -1.17
N ILE A 28 -5.83 8.59 -1.52
CA ILE A 28 -6.20 9.69 -0.60
C ILE A 28 -7.72 9.73 -0.36
N GLU A 29 -8.53 9.22 -1.29
CA GLU A 29 -9.99 9.25 -1.20
C GLU A 29 -10.57 7.85 -1.36
N GLU A 30 -10.93 7.22 -0.23
CA GLU A 30 -11.49 5.86 -0.22
C GLU A 30 -12.93 5.78 -0.75
N ASN A 31 -13.65 6.91 -0.86
CA ASN A 31 -15.04 6.94 -1.31
C ASN A 31 -15.22 6.42 -2.74
N VAL A 32 -14.25 6.66 -3.63
CA VAL A 32 -14.32 6.19 -5.03
C VAL A 32 -14.03 4.69 -5.12
N VAL A 33 -13.17 4.19 -4.24
CA VAL A 33 -12.63 2.82 -4.29
C VAL A 33 -13.53 1.82 -3.57
N SER A 34 -14.21 2.27 -2.50
CA SER A 34 -15.31 1.54 -1.85
C SER A 34 -16.49 1.33 -2.80
N ALA A 35 -16.86 2.37 -3.58
CA ALA A 35 -17.89 2.25 -4.63
C ALA A 35 -17.49 1.29 -5.77
N ALA A 36 -16.20 1.17 -6.08
CA ALA A 36 -15.65 0.22 -7.06
C ALA A 36 -15.51 -1.23 -6.50
N GLY A 37 -15.89 -1.47 -5.25
CA GLY A 37 -15.91 -2.82 -4.66
C GLY A 37 -14.56 -3.34 -4.18
N ALA A 38 -13.54 -2.48 -4.04
CA ALA A 38 -12.26 -2.91 -3.50
C ALA A 38 -12.38 -3.17 -1.98
N ARG A 39 -12.00 -4.37 -1.56
CA ARG A 39 -12.23 -4.89 -0.21
C ARG A 39 -10.99 -4.79 0.68
N PHE A 40 -9.83 -4.64 0.07
CA PHE A 40 -8.56 -4.58 0.78
C PHE A 40 -8.30 -3.14 1.24
N ARG A 41 -7.69 -3.03 2.41
CA ARG A 41 -7.35 -1.75 3.05
C ARG A 41 -5.97 -1.84 3.67
N PHE A 42 -5.21 -0.77 3.51
CA PHE A 42 -3.82 -0.66 3.97
C PHE A 42 -3.56 0.77 4.41
N THR A 43 -2.77 0.91 5.47
CA THR A 43 -2.14 2.16 5.88
C THR A 43 -0.73 2.24 5.29
N SER A 44 -0.10 3.41 5.32
CA SER A 44 1.27 3.60 4.80
C SER A 44 2.25 2.64 5.48
N ASN A 45 2.17 2.54 6.81
CA ASN A 45 2.93 1.58 7.58
C ASN A 45 2.59 0.13 7.20
N GLY A 46 1.31 -0.19 7.00
CA GLY A 46 0.90 -1.52 6.56
C GLY A 46 1.58 -1.93 5.25
N ILE A 47 1.70 -1.01 4.28
CA ILE A 47 2.37 -1.31 2.99
C ILE A 47 3.84 -1.62 3.24
N GLN A 48 4.51 -0.76 4.02
CA GLN A 48 5.91 -0.97 4.35
C GLN A 48 6.14 -2.30 5.05
N ASP A 49 5.29 -2.66 6.01
CA ASP A 49 5.36 -3.92 6.74
C ASP A 49 5.12 -5.12 5.80
N ALA A 50 4.15 -5.04 4.90
CA ALA A 50 3.93 -6.09 3.90
C ALA A 50 5.14 -6.28 2.97
N ILE A 51 5.82 -5.20 2.58
CA ILE A 51 7.07 -5.27 1.79
C ILE A 51 8.19 -5.93 2.61
N ARG A 52 8.36 -5.54 3.88
CA ARG A 52 9.36 -6.13 4.79
C ARG A 52 9.12 -7.62 5.03
N GLU A 53 7.87 -8.00 5.31
CA GLU A 53 7.46 -9.40 5.48
C GLU A 53 7.73 -10.24 4.23
N ALA A 54 7.65 -9.64 3.04
CA ALA A 54 8.01 -10.30 1.79
C ALA A 54 9.52 -10.39 1.54
N GLY A 55 10.36 -9.89 2.46
CA GLY A 55 11.82 -9.95 2.39
C GLY A 55 12.49 -8.80 1.64
N PHE A 56 11.77 -7.69 1.39
CA PHE A 56 12.29 -6.53 0.66
C PHE A 56 12.38 -5.29 1.54
N GLN A 57 13.21 -4.33 1.12
CA GLN A 57 13.30 -3.02 1.78
C GLN A 57 12.27 -2.05 1.16
N PRO A 58 11.31 -1.51 1.94
CA PRO A 58 10.40 -0.50 1.44
C PRO A 58 11.12 0.81 1.16
N GLN A 59 10.76 1.45 0.05
CA GLN A 59 11.29 2.74 -0.38
C GLN A 59 10.15 3.60 -0.93
N LEU A 60 10.01 4.83 -0.42
CA LEU A 60 9.07 5.81 -0.97
C LEU A 60 9.62 6.37 -2.29
N ARG A 61 8.73 6.56 -3.27
CA ARG A 61 9.05 7.09 -4.59
C ARG A 61 8.09 8.20 -5.03
N ASN A 62 8.51 9.03 -5.98
CA ASN A 62 7.62 9.90 -6.73
C ASN A 62 7.03 9.19 -7.98
N GLN A 63 6.28 9.93 -8.80
CA GLN A 63 5.67 9.40 -10.03
C GLN A 63 6.71 9.04 -11.10
N GLN A 64 7.88 9.69 -11.06
CA GLN A 64 9.03 9.43 -11.93
C GLN A 64 9.88 8.24 -11.45
N TYR A 65 9.45 7.53 -10.39
CA TYR A 65 10.17 6.42 -9.76
C TYR A 65 11.49 6.81 -9.09
N GLU A 66 11.71 8.09 -8.84
CA GLU A 66 12.84 8.56 -8.05
C GLU A 66 12.57 8.35 -6.57
N PHE A 67 13.61 8.03 -5.81
CA PHE A 67 13.49 7.84 -4.38
C PHE A 67 13.23 9.16 -3.67
N ARG A 68 12.31 9.11 -2.71
CA ARG A 68 12.03 10.19 -1.78
C ARG A 68 12.25 9.73 -0.36
N GLU A 69 12.70 10.66 0.47
CA GLU A 69 12.71 10.48 1.91
C GLU A 69 11.28 10.46 2.43
N LEU A 70 11.07 9.68 3.49
CA LEU A 70 9.84 9.74 4.27
C LEU A 70 9.82 11.08 5.02
N PRO A 71 8.76 11.88 4.90
CA PRO A 71 8.61 13.09 5.71
C PRO A 71 8.72 12.78 7.21
N GLU A 72 9.39 13.65 7.96
CA GLU A 72 9.63 13.48 9.41
C GLU A 72 8.32 13.49 10.21
N GLU A 73 7.36 14.31 9.77
CA GLU A 73 6.04 14.49 10.42
C GLU A 73 4.94 13.85 9.56
N ILE A 74 4.93 12.52 9.44
CA ILE A 74 3.79 11.80 8.85
C ILE A 74 2.73 11.55 9.91
N GLU A 75 1.53 12.06 9.67
CA GLU A 75 0.32 11.56 10.32
C GLU A 75 -0.04 10.19 9.73
N GLN A 76 -0.10 9.18 10.60
CA GLN A 76 -0.36 7.82 10.19
C GLN A 76 -1.86 7.55 10.15
N GLN A 77 -2.31 7.10 8.99
CA GLN A 77 -3.68 6.66 8.82
C GLN A 77 -4.01 5.49 9.76
N GLN A 78 -5.23 5.47 10.27
CA GLN A 78 -5.77 4.41 11.11
C GLN A 78 -6.79 3.58 10.33
N LEU A 79 -6.66 2.26 10.45
CA LEU A 79 -7.62 1.33 9.86
C LEU A 79 -8.73 0.98 10.86
N ASP A 80 -9.95 1.46 10.61
CA ASP A 80 -11.13 0.91 11.25
C ASP A 80 -11.47 -0.45 10.64
N ARG A 81 -11.18 -1.51 11.39
CA ARG A 81 -11.42 -2.89 10.98
C ARG A 81 -12.91 -3.28 10.98
N LYS A 82 -13.78 -2.55 11.68
CA LYS A 82 -15.23 -2.79 11.68
C LYS A 82 -15.87 -2.16 10.45
N ALA A 83 -15.50 -0.93 10.13
CA ALA A 83 -16.01 -0.21 8.96
C ALA A 83 -15.27 -0.59 7.66
N LEU A 84 -14.10 -1.22 7.76
CA LEU A 84 -13.16 -1.42 6.63
C LEU A 84 -12.82 -0.08 5.96
N MET A 85 -12.54 0.93 6.77
CA MET A 85 -12.18 2.29 6.34
C MET A 85 -10.80 2.66 6.88
N VAL A 86 -10.04 3.40 6.08
CA VAL A 86 -8.77 4.02 6.47
C VAL A 86 -8.99 5.52 6.56
N ASP A 87 -8.73 6.09 7.73
CA ASP A 87 -8.79 7.53 8.03
C ASP A 87 -7.38 8.06 8.29
#